data_AF-A0A161HVP0-F1
#
_entry.id   AF-A0A161HVP0-F1
#
_cell.length_a   1.000
_cell.length_b   1.000
_cell.length_c   1.000
_cell.angle_alpha   90.00
_cell.angle_beta   90.00
_cell.angle_gamma   90.00
#
_symmetry.space_group_name_H-M   'P 1'
#
loop_
_entity.id
_entity.type
_entity.pdbx_description
1 polymer ?
#
loop_
_entity_poly.entity_id
_entity_poly.type
_entity_poly.pdbx_seq_one_letter_code
_entity_poly.pdbx_strand_id
1 'polypeptide(L)'
;MKPRPFLDPQYFYYFLLGNPVKTLGYARHFRLLKDIEVTIPPLPEQKRIVAILDEAFTGIATAVANTEKNLANARELFESYLDGVFSNLPSGQDRQCLSALCGPGVITYGVIKLGNEWPSGVPCLRTSNVRRLHIDTRGMKRIDPALSKQYSRTILKGGEVLVNVRGTLGGVAVATADMTGWNVSREVAVVPVDATKVLPEFAAHSIATRASQDWLFGVQKGVAYTGINLSDLRELKVPVPSIDDQRHYVAQLNEMASNCAAIERRFRHKLSSLDELKQSLLQKAFSGQLTADKEVSDAIHNKEEVA
;
A
#
# COMPACT_ATOMS: atom_id res chain seq x y z
N MET A 1 35.16 15.28 11.76
CA MET A 1 35.91 16.55 11.60
C MET A 1 35.33 17.55 12.58
N LYS A 2 36.16 18.26 13.35
CA LYS A 2 35.67 19.43 14.10
C LYS A 2 35.63 20.61 13.12
N PRO A 3 34.50 21.31 12.94
CA PRO A 3 34.45 22.51 12.12
C PRO A 3 35.41 23.56 12.70
N ARG A 4 36.07 24.31 11.81
CA ARG A 4 36.95 25.42 12.21
C ARG A 4 36.10 26.53 12.85
N PRO A 5 36.67 27.42 13.68
CA PRO A 5 35.91 28.41 14.46
C PRO A 5 35.00 29.35 13.64
N PHE A 6 35.26 29.49 12.33
CA PHE A 6 34.49 30.33 11.42
C PHE A 6 33.25 29.64 10.80
N LEU A 7 33.02 28.36 11.09
CA LEU A 7 31.95 27.56 10.51
C LEU A 7 31.03 27.03 11.61
N ASP A 8 29.76 27.40 11.53
CA ASP A 8 28.72 26.85 12.38
C ASP A 8 28.43 25.38 11.98
N PRO A 9 28.47 24.43 12.94
CA PRO A 9 28.23 23.02 12.64
C PRO A 9 26.85 22.72 12.05
N GLN A 10 25.80 23.42 12.49
CA GLN A 10 24.43 23.24 12.01
C GLN A 10 24.26 23.84 10.62
N TYR A 11 24.89 24.98 10.34
CA TYR A 11 24.95 25.55 8.99
C TYR A 11 25.55 24.54 8.00
N PHE A 12 26.68 23.95 8.36
CA PHE A 12 27.32 22.95 7.51
C PHE A 12 26.50 21.65 7.37
N TYR A 13 25.80 21.24 8.43
CA TYR A 13 24.84 20.13 8.36
C TYR A 13 23.73 20.40 7.35
N TYR A 14 23.09 21.57 7.40
CA TYR A 14 22.06 21.94 6.42
C TYR A 14 22.61 22.06 5.00
N PHE A 15 23.83 22.58 4.85
CA PHE A 15 24.48 22.64 3.55
C PHE A 15 24.61 21.24 2.92
N LEU A 16 25.04 20.25 3.71
CA LEU A 16 25.19 18.86 3.26
C LEU A 16 23.84 18.18 2.96
N LEU A 17 22.76 18.58 3.64
CA LEU A 17 21.41 18.10 3.32
C LEU A 17 20.94 18.60 1.95
N GLY A 18 21.25 19.85 1.59
CA GLY A 18 20.91 20.41 0.28
C GLY A 18 21.84 19.96 -0.85
N ASN A 19 23.04 19.49 -0.51
CA ASN A 19 24.07 19.06 -1.45
C ASN A 19 24.51 17.62 -1.12
N PRO A 20 23.63 16.62 -1.37
CA PRO A 20 23.90 15.25 -0.98
C PRO A 20 25.14 14.70 -1.68
N VAL A 21 26.08 14.20 -0.89
CA VAL A 21 27.32 13.61 -1.37
C VAL A 21 27.05 12.20 -1.88
N LYS A 22 27.53 11.85 -3.08
CA LYS A 22 27.38 10.48 -3.61
C LYS A 22 27.88 9.43 -2.63
N THR A 23 27.02 8.50 -2.27
CA THR A 23 27.35 7.41 -1.35
C THR A 23 28.24 6.37 -2.08
N LEU A 24 29.53 6.31 -1.74
CA LEU A 24 30.49 5.35 -2.32
C LEU A 24 30.79 4.16 -1.39
N GLY A 25 29.97 3.96 -0.34
CA GLY A 25 30.24 3.01 0.74
C GLY A 25 31.25 3.53 1.77
N TYR A 26 31.39 2.85 2.91
CA TYR A 26 32.05 3.33 4.13
C TYR A 26 33.46 3.96 3.93
N ALA A 27 34.24 3.48 2.96
CA ALA A 27 35.66 3.80 2.87
C ALA A 27 36.03 5.05 2.03
N ARG A 28 35.09 5.68 1.30
CA ARG A 28 35.45 6.72 0.28
C ARG A 28 34.81 8.10 0.45
N HIS A 29 33.92 8.31 1.41
CA HIS A 29 33.22 9.59 1.60
C HIS A 29 34.13 10.77 1.99
N PHE A 30 35.23 10.51 2.71
CA PHE A 30 36.13 11.57 3.19
C PHE A 30 36.86 12.33 2.08
N ARG A 31 37.04 11.72 0.90
CA ARG A 31 37.66 12.39 -0.25
C ARG A 31 36.66 13.35 -0.89
N LEU A 32 35.43 12.90 -1.10
CA LEU A 32 34.34 13.70 -1.66
C LEU A 32 34.05 14.94 -0.81
N LEU A 33 34.06 14.82 0.53
CA LEU A 33 33.86 15.95 1.44
C LEU A 33 34.94 17.03 1.34
N LYS A 34 36.16 16.70 0.89
CA LYS A 34 37.24 17.69 0.70
C LYS A 34 37.10 18.50 -0.59
N ASP A 35 36.38 17.94 -1.56
CA ASP A 35 36.21 18.51 -2.90
C ASP A 35 34.93 19.37 -3.00
N ILE A 36 34.15 19.45 -1.91
CA ILE A 36 32.93 20.27 -1.85
C ILE A 36 33.31 21.73 -1.62
N GLU A 37 32.92 22.58 -2.55
CA GLU A 37 32.99 24.03 -2.38
C GLU A 37 31.77 24.52 -1.60
N VAL A 38 32.03 25.29 -0.54
CA VAL A 38 31.00 25.84 0.34
C VAL A 38 31.21 27.34 0.41
N THR A 39 30.16 28.11 0.09
CA THR A 39 30.13 29.53 0.40
C THR A 39 29.93 29.69 1.91
N ILE A 40 30.90 30.29 2.60
CA ILE A 40 30.85 30.46 4.06
C ILE A 40 30.57 31.93 4.38
N PRO A 41 29.30 32.32 4.64
CA PRO A 41 28.98 33.69 5.04
C PRO A 41 29.51 33.98 6.46
N PRO A 42 29.49 35.23 6.92
CA PRO A 42 29.87 35.55 8.30
C PRO A 42 29.05 34.75 9.33
N LEU A 43 29.65 34.42 10.48
CA LEU A 43 29.00 33.63 11.53
C LEU A 43 27.59 34.12 11.93
N PRO A 44 27.32 35.44 12.06
CA PRO A 44 25.96 35.92 12.34
C PRO A 44 24.95 35.51 11.27
N GLU A 45 25.34 35.53 10.00
CA GLU A 45 24.49 35.16 8.88
C GLU A 45 24.27 33.64 8.80
N GLN A 46 25.32 32.85 9.07
CA GLN A 46 25.18 31.38 9.21
C GLN A 46 24.13 31.04 10.27
N LYS A 47 24.20 31.68 11.45
CA LYS A 47 23.23 31.48 12.54
C LYS A 47 21.82 31.94 12.18
N ARG A 48 21.68 33.04 11.43
CA ARG A 48 20.39 33.51 10.92
C ARG A 48 19.75 32.48 9.98
N ILE A 49 20.52 31.95 9.03
CA ILE A 49 20.07 30.92 8.09
C ILE A 49 19.66 29.65 8.84
N VAL A 50 20.48 29.20 9.81
CA VAL A 50 20.18 28.04 10.65
C VAL A 50 18.85 28.22 11.39
N ALA A 51 18.64 29.36 12.04
CA ALA A 51 17.40 29.63 12.79
C ALA A 51 16.15 29.55 11.89
N ILE A 52 16.23 30.11 10.68
CA ILE A 52 15.12 30.05 9.70
C ILE A 52 14.85 28.62 9.26
N LEU A 53 15.90 27.85 8.94
CA LEU A 53 15.76 26.46 8.51
C LEU A 53 15.25 25.56 9.63
N ASP A 54 15.71 25.76 10.86
CA ASP A 54 15.24 25.02 12.05
C ASP A 54 13.74 25.22 12.25
N GLU A 55 13.26 26.47 12.22
CA GLU A 55 11.84 26.80 12.37
C GLU A 55 11.00 26.18 11.24
N ALA A 56 11.42 26.38 9.99
CA ALA A 56 10.71 25.85 8.84
C ALA A 56 10.66 24.32 8.85
N PHE A 57 11.77 23.64 9.17
CA PHE A 57 11.83 22.18 9.19
C PHE A 57 11.07 21.57 10.35
N THR A 58 10.99 22.27 11.48
CA THR A 58 10.09 21.88 12.59
C THR A 58 8.62 21.94 12.13
N GLY A 59 8.24 23.00 11.40
CA GLY A 59 6.92 23.10 10.79
C GLY A 59 6.63 21.99 9.77
N ILE A 60 7.56 21.73 8.84
CA ILE A 60 7.44 20.68 7.82
C ILE A 60 7.36 19.30 8.47
N ALA A 61 8.20 18.99 9.46
CA ALA A 61 8.16 17.71 10.17
C ALA A 61 6.81 17.47 10.84
N THR A 62 6.23 18.50 11.45
CA THR A 62 4.88 18.44 12.04
C THR A 62 3.82 18.19 10.98
N ALA A 63 3.89 18.90 9.84
CA ALA A 63 2.96 18.73 8.73
C ALA A 63 3.06 17.32 8.09
N VAL A 64 4.27 16.77 7.96
CA VAL A 64 4.50 15.39 7.50
C VAL A 64 3.85 14.40 8.46
N ALA A 65 4.14 14.49 9.75
CA ALA A 65 3.58 13.58 10.76
C ALA A 65 2.04 13.62 10.78
N ASN A 66 1.45 14.81 10.72
CA ASN A 66 -0.01 14.97 10.63
C ASN A 66 -0.59 14.38 9.34
N THR A 67 0.10 14.57 8.21
CA THR A 67 -0.35 14.04 6.91
C THR A 67 -0.25 12.52 6.86
N GLU A 68 0.80 11.92 7.41
CA GLU A 68 0.95 10.47 7.54
C GLU A 68 -0.13 9.87 8.44
N LYS A 69 -0.43 10.52 9.57
CA LYS A 69 -1.54 10.13 10.46
C LYS A 69 -2.89 10.20 9.73
N ASN A 70 -3.15 11.28 9.00
CA ASN A 70 -4.39 11.43 8.24
C ASN A 70 -4.52 10.39 7.11
N LEU A 71 -3.40 10.03 6.46
CA LEU A 71 -3.37 8.95 5.47
C LEU A 71 -3.71 7.59 6.10
N ALA A 72 -3.20 7.31 7.31
CA ALA A 72 -3.57 6.11 8.05
C ALA A 72 -5.06 6.09 8.43
N ASN A 73 -5.59 7.21 8.95
CA ASN A 73 -7.00 7.35 9.30
C ASN A 73 -7.92 7.14 8.08
N ALA A 74 -7.56 7.66 6.91
CA ALA A 74 -8.34 7.49 5.68
C ALA A 74 -8.46 6.02 5.25
N ARG A 75 -7.42 5.21 5.51
CA ARG A 75 -7.44 3.76 5.27
C ARG A 75 -8.37 3.06 6.25
N GLU A 76 -8.22 3.36 7.53
CA GLU A 76 -9.04 2.79 8.59
C GLU A 76 -10.53 3.13 8.40
N LEU A 77 -10.84 4.32 7.87
CA LEU A 77 -12.21 4.74 7.57
C LEU A 77 -12.91 3.78 6.60
N PHE A 78 -12.24 3.36 5.52
CA PHE A 78 -12.81 2.38 4.60
C PHE A 78 -13.01 1.01 5.27
N GLU A 79 -12.06 0.58 6.11
CA GLU A 79 -12.16 -0.67 6.84
C GLU A 79 -13.34 -0.68 7.80
N SER A 80 -13.49 0.40 8.59
CA SER A 80 -14.60 0.58 9.51
C SER A 80 -15.94 0.65 8.76
N TYR A 81 -15.99 1.30 7.59
CA TYR A 81 -17.20 1.36 6.79
C TYR A 81 -17.58 -0.01 6.23
N LEU A 82 -16.60 -0.75 5.69
CA LEU A 82 -16.79 -2.12 5.22
C LEU A 82 -17.36 -3.01 6.33
N ASP A 83 -16.71 -3.02 7.51
CA ASP A 83 -17.16 -3.82 8.64
C ASP A 83 -18.56 -3.39 9.12
N GLY A 84 -18.86 -2.09 9.09
CA GLY A 84 -20.18 -1.54 9.39
C GLY A 84 -21.27 -2.01 8.43
N VAL A 85 -21.00 -2.05 7.12
CA VAL A 85 -21.95 -2.56 6.11
C VAL A 85 -22.31 -4.01 6.40
N PHE A 86 -21.30 -4.87 6.65
CA PHE A 86 -21.53 -6.30 6.88
C PHE A 86 -22.10 -6.63 8.28
N SER A 87 -21.83 -5.78 9.27
CA SER A 87 -22.38 -5.95 10.63
C SER A 87 -23.84 -5.51 10.73
N ASN A 88 -24.26 -4.56 9.89
CA ASN A 88 -25.62 -4.01 9.86
C ASN A 88 -26.51 -4.65 8.78
N LEU A 89 -26.06 -5.74 8.15
CA LEU A 89 -26.93 -6.49 7.24
C LEU A 89 -28.21 -6.92 7.98
N PRO A 90 -29.40 -6.77 7.37
CA PRO A 90 -30.67 -7.12 7.99
C PRO A 90 -30.65 -8.51 8.66
N SER A 91 -31.18 -8.57 9.88
CA SER A 91 -31.37 -9.82 10.63
C SER A 91 -32.20 -10.81 9.80
N GLY A 92 -31.73 -12.06 9.71
CA GLY A 92 -32.39 -13.12 8.93
C GLY A 92 -31.74 -13.46 7.59
N GLN A 93 -30.60 -12.83 7.24
CA GLN A 93 -29.81 -13.28 6.09
C GLN A 93 -29.10 -14.60 6.41
N ASP A 94 -29.43 -15.64 5.63
CA ASP A 94 -28.75 -16.92 5.71
C ASP A 94 -27.26 -16.74 5.38
N ARG A 95 -26.42 -17.23 6.30
CA ARG A 95 -24.98 -17.34 6.08
C ARG A 95 -24.67 -18.74 5.58
N GLN A 96 -24.11 -18.83 4.38
CA GLN A 96 -23.73 -20.10 3.79
C GLN A 96 -22.22 -20.31 3.85
N CYS A 97 -21.78 -21.57 3.85
CA CYS A 97 -20.38 -21.89 3.66
C CYS A 97 -19.91 -21.42 2.28
N LEU A 98 -18.70 -20.89 2.18
CA LEU A 98 -18.12 -20.42 0.91
C LEU A 98 -18.15 -21.51 -0.18
N SER A 99 -18.00 -22.78 0.20
CA SER A 99 -18.13 -23.91 -0.74
C SER A 99 -19.51 -24.04 -1.36
N ALA A 100 -20.59 -23.73 -0.65
CA ALA A 100 -21.97 -23.82 -1.16
C ALA A 100 -22.29 -22.72 -2.19
N LEU A 101 -21.50 -21.64 -2.16
CA LEU A 101 -21.59 -20.50 -3.05
C LEU A 101 -20.71 -20.65 -4.31
N CYS A 102 -19.94 -21.72 -4.42
CA CYS A 102 -19.15 -22.01 -5.62
C CYS A 102 -20.02 -22.59 -6.74
N GLY A 103 -19.60 -22.34 -7.98
CA GLY A 103 -20.16 -22.98 -9.18
C GLY A 103 -19.67 -24.43 -9.33
N PRO A 104 -19.60 -25.00 -10.55
CA PRO A 104 -19.13 -26.38 -10.76
C PRO A 104 -17.64 -26.59 -10.42
N GLY A 105 -16.90 -25.51 -10.14
CA GLY A 105 -15.51 -25.58 -9.70
C GLY A 105 -15.38 -25.76 -8.19
N VAL A 106 -14.28 -26.37 -7.75
CA VAL A 106 -13.95 -26.52 -6.32
C VAL A 106 -12.87 -25.51 -5.95
N ILE A 107 -12.96 -24.92 -4.75
CA ILE A 107 -11.88 -24.10 -4.18
C ILE A 107 -10.57 -24.89 -4.19
N THR A 108 -9.57 -24.36 -4.89
CA THR A 108 -8.27 -25.00 -5.15
C THR A 108 -7.15 -23.97 -5.13
N TYR A 109 -5.88 -24.38 -5.13
CA TYR A 109 -4.73 -23.50 -5.26
C TYR A 109 -3.96 -23.76 -6.55
N GLY A 110 -3.11 -22.82 -6.93
CA GLY A 110 -2.41 -22.86 -8.21
C GLY A 110 -1.08 -23.61 -8.20
N VAL A 111 -0.13 -23.08 -8.96
CA VAL A 111 1.14 -23.73 -9.30
C VAL A 111 2.02 -23.93 -8.07
N ILE A 112 2.47 -25.16 -7.82
CA ILE A 112 3.23 -25.52 -6.60
C ILE A 112 4.68 -25.05 -6.66
N LYS A 113 5.32 -25.22 -7.82
CA LYS A 113 6.69 -24.78 -8.08
C LYS A 113 6.69 -23.95 -9.35
N LEU A 114 6.91 -22.64 -9.21
CA LEU A 114 6.81 -21.69 -10.32
C LEU A 114 7.95 -21.78 -11.34
N GLY A 115 9.06 -22.45 -11.00
CA GLY A 115 10.24 -22.53 -11.86
C GLY A 115 10.93 -21.17 -12.06
N ASN A 116 11.78 -21.10 -13.08
CA ASN A 116 12.51 -19.90 -13.47
C ASN A 116 11.58 -18.86 -14.12
N GLU A 117 12.03 -17.61 -14.17
CA GLU A 117 11.31 -16.56 -14.90
C GLU A 117 11.27 -16.86 -16.40
N TRP A 118 10.09 -16.73 -17.02
CA TRP A 118 9.92 -16.84 -18.46
C TRP A 118 9.38 -15.51 -19.03
N PRO A 119 10.22 -14.62 -19.59
CA PRO A 119 9.80 -13.25 -19.95
C PRO A 119 8.58 -13.15 -20.86
N SER A 120 8.42 -14.06 -21.83
CA SER A 120 7.26 -14.15 -22.74
C SER A 120 6.20 -15.15 -22.26
N GLY A 121 6.20 -15.48 -20.97
CA GLY A 121 5.42 -16.56 -20.40
C GLY A 121 4.07 -16.12 -19.88
N VAL A 122 3.36 -17.07 -19.28
CA VAL A 122 2.03 -16.84 -18.70
C VAL A 122 2.18 -16.10 -17.38
N PRO A 123 1.51 -14.95 -17.18
CA PRO A 123 1.42 -14.29 -15.89
C PRO A 123 1.00 -15.22 -14.76
N CYS A 124 1.68 -15.13 -13.62
CA CYS A 124 1.36 -15.89 -12.43
C CYS A 124 1.33 -15.00 -11.19
N LEU A 125 0.14 -14.86 -10.59
CA LEU A 125 -0.06 -14.12 -9.36
C LEU A 125 0.49 -14.90 -8.16
N ARG A 126 1.21 -14.21 -7.27
CA ARG A 126 1.70 -14.73 -5.99
C ARG A 126 0.99 -14.05 -4.82
N THR A 127 1.26 -14.52 -3.60
CA THR A 127 0.76 -13.88 -2.36
C THR A 127 1.06 -12.37 -2.29
N SER A 128 2.18 -11.90 -2.83
CA SER A 128 2.53 -10.48 -2.87
C SER A 128 1.74 -9.65 -3.89
N ASN A 129 1.08 -10.30 -4.85
CA ASN A 129 0.27 -9.65 -5.87
C ASN A 129 -1.18 -9.51 -5.42
N VAL A 130 -1.74 -10.51 -4.71
CA VAL A 130 -3.10 -10.44 -4.18
C VAL A 130 -3.09 -9.67 -2.86
N ARG A 131 -3.52 -8.41 -2.91
CA ARG A 131 -3.67 -7.51 -1.77
C ARG A 131 -5.14 -7.45 -1.35
N ARG A 132 -5.41 -6.78 -0.24
CA ARG A 132 -6.78 -6.58 0.25
C ARG A 132 -7.56 -5.73 -0.76
N LEU A 133 -8.56 -6.36 -1.38
CA LEU A 133 -9.46 -5.84 -2.41
C LEU A 133 -8.77 -5.25 -3.65
N HIS A 134 -7.51 -5.60 -3.89
CA HIS A 134 -6.71 -5.08 -4.99
C HIS A 134 -5.68 -6.10 -5.47
N ILE A 135 -5.40 -6.13 -6.77
CA ILE A 135 -4.34 -6.95 -7.36
C ILE A 135 -3.23 -6.03 -7.87
N ASP A 136 -2.04 -6.19 -7.29
CA ASP A 136 -0.82 -5.49 -7.69
C ASP A 136 -0.05 -6.33 -8.71
N THR A 137 0.01 -5.86 -9.96
CA THR A 137 0.67 -6.56 -11.07
C THR A 137 2.13 -6.15 -11.26
N ARG A 138 2.67 -5.24 -10.43
CA ARG A 138 4.06 -4.80 -10.54
C ARG A 138 5.01 -5.95 -10.20
N GLY A 139 6.03 -6.15 -11.04
CA GLY A 139 7.02 -7.22 -10.86
C GLY A 139 6.42 -8.63 -10.83
N MET A 140 5.27 -8.82 -11.47
CA MET A 140 4.58 -10.10 -11.54
C MET A 140 5.44 -11.14 -12.27
N LYS A 141 5.46 -12.36 -11.72
CA LYS A 141 6.18 -13.49 -12.31
C LYS A 141 5.51 -13.95 -13.58
N ARG A 142 6.28 -14.38 -14.56
CA ARG A 142 5.81 -15.14 -15.71
C ARG A 142 6.40 -16.54 -15.70
N ILE A 143 5.55 -17.54 -15.95
CA ILE A 143 5.91 -18.96 -15.94
C ILE A 143 5.87 -19.56 -17.34
N ASP A 144 6.56 -20.69 -17.50
CA ASP A 144 6.55 -21.48 -18.73
C ASP A 144 5.09 -21.86 -19.12
N PRO A 145 4.64 -21.58 -20.36
CA PRO A 145 3.33 -22.00 -20.85
C PRO A 145 3.08 -23.52 -20.75
N ALA A 146 4.10 -24.36 -20.85
CA ALA A 146 3.98 -25.81 -20.65
C ALA A 146 3.63 -26.16 -19.19
N LEU A 147 4.21 -25.42 -18.22
CA LEU A 147 3.87 -25.55 -16.81
C LEU A 147 2.43 -25.06 -16.54
N SER A 148 2.05 -23.92 -17.11
CA SER A 148 0.68 -23.37 -17.01
C SER A 148 -0.38 -24.41 -17.43
N LYS A 149 -0.18 -25.10 -18.55
CA LYS A 149 -1.09 -26.15 -19.05
C LYS A 149 -1.30 -27.31 -18.07
N GLN A 150 -0.31 -27.65 -17.24
CA GLN A 150 -0.44 -28.70 -16.23
C GLN A 150 -1.40 -28.29 -15.09
N TYR A 151 -1.61 -26.98 -14.89
CA TYR A 151 -2.48 -26.39 -13.88
C TYR A 151 -3.75 -25.78 -14.49
N SER A 152 -4.31 -26.41 -15.53
CA SER A 152 -5.48 -25.92 -16.26
C SER A 152 -6.71 -25.63 -15.39
N ARG A 153 -6.85 -26.30 -14.25
CA ARG A 153 -7.94 -26.11 -13.27
C ARG A 153 -7.89 -24.76 -12.55
N THR A 154 -6.73 -24.10 -12.52
CA THR A 154 -6.50 -22.83 -11.82
C THR A 154 -6.06 -21.72 -12.75
N ILE A 155 -6.22 -21.94 -14.06
CA ILE A 155 -6.15 -20.87 -15.04
C ILE A 155 -7.39 -20.00 -14.85
N LEU A 156 -7.15 -18.71 -14.60
CA LEU A 156 -8.19 -17.73 -14.33
C LEU A 156 -9.02 -17.47 -15.59
N LYS A 157 -10.32 -17.26 -15.38
CA LYS A 157 -11.29 -16.87 -16.41
C LYS A 157 -11.83 -15.45 -16.20
N GLY A 158 -11.51 -14.84 -15.05
CA GLY A 158 -12.13 -13.61 -14.60
C GLY A 158 -13.39 -13.89 -13.79
N GLY A 159 -13.58 -13.14 -12.71
CA GLY A 159 -14.68 -13.31 -11.76
C GLY A 159 -14.38 -14.28 -10.62
N GLU A 160 -13.26 -14.99 -10.61
CA GLU A 160 -12.87 -15.78 -9.44
C GLU A 160 -12.40 -14.88 -8.28
N VAL A 161 -12.78 -15.23 -7.06
CA VAL A 161 -12.24 -14.59 -5.85
C VAL A 161 -10.92 -15.28 -5.50
N LEU A 162 -9.86 -14.49 -5.37
CA LEU A 162 -8.53 -14.94 -5.00
C LEU A 162 -8.31 -14.68 -3.51
N VAL A 163 -7.83 -15.68 -2.76
CA VAL A 163 -7.58 -15.56 -1.31
C VAL A 163 -6.18 -16.05 -0.97
N ASN A 164 -5.40 -15.24 -0.26
CA ASN A 164 -4.11 -15.67 0.27
C ASN A 164 -4.31 -16.68 1.38
N VAL A 165 -3.81 -17.89 1.18
CA VAL A 165 -3.90 -19.00 2.15
C VAL A 165 -2.56 -19.33 2.80
N ARG A 166 -1.44 -18.82 2.27
CA ARG A 166 -0.09 -18.97 2.83
C ARG A 166 0.74 -17.72 2.57
N GLY A 167 1.82 -17.53 3.35
CA GLY A 167 2.66 -16.34 3.24
C GLY A 167 2.03 -15.14 3.95
N THR A 168 2.00 -13.97 3.30
CA THR A 168 1.31 -12.80 3.85
C THR A 168 -0.20 -12.97 3.70
N LEU A 169 -0.85 -13.40 4.77
CA LEU A 169 -2.31 -13.52 4.85
C LEU A 169 -3.00 -12.14 4.82
N GLY A 170 -4.33 -12.13 4.68
CA GLY A 170 -5.11 -10.89 4.55
C GLY A 170 -5.41 -10.45 3.12
N GLY A 171 -4.72 -11.04 2.13
CA GLY A 171 -4.97 -10.76 0.71
C GLY A 171 -6.25 -11.43 0.22
N VAL A 172 -7.16 -10.64 -0.34
CA VAL A 172 -8.37 -11.13 -1.02
C VAL A 172 -8.75 -10.15 -2.13
N ALA A 173 -8.98 -10.61 -3.36
CA ALA A 173 -9.38 -9.75 -4.47
C ALA A 173 -10.11 -10.54 -5.56
N VAL A 174 -10.78 -9.85 -6.48
CA VAL A 174 -11.44 -10.48 -7.63
C VAL A 174 -10.50 -10.47 -8.84
N ALA A 175 -10.34 -11.61 -9.51
CA ALA A 175 -9.66 -11.68 -10.79
C ALA A 175 -10.49 -10.94 -11.87
N THR A 176 -9.88 -10.01 -12.59
CA THR A 176 -10.59 -9.27 -13.65
C THR A 176 -10.57 -10.04 -14.98
N ALA A 177 -11.40 -9.63 -15.94
CA ALA A 177 -11.45 -10.24 -17.27
C ALA A 177 -10.09 -10.22 -18.01
N ASP A 178 -9.28 -9.17 -17.80
CA ASP A 178 -7.94 -9.05 -18.38
C ASP A 178 -6.93 -10.09 -17.85
N MET A 179 -7.27 -10.76 -16.74
CA MET A 179 -6.47 -11.82 -16.16
C MET A 179 -6.83 -13.20 -16.70
N THR A 180 -7.71 -13.27 -17.70
CA THR A 180 -8.05 -14.54 -18.37
C THR A 180 -6.79 -15.19 -18.92
N GLY A 181 -6.60 -16.48 -18.62
CA GLY A 181 -5.42 -17.25 -19.02
C GLY A 181 -4.25 -17.17 -18.04
N TRP A 182 -4.34 -16.37 -16.98
CA TRP A 182 -3.27 -16.26 -15.98
C TRP A 182 -3.33 -17.42 -14.99
N ASN A 183 -2.22 -17.70 -14.31
CA ASN A 183 -2.17 -18.64 -13.20
C ASN A 183 -2.06 -17.91 -11.86
N VAL A 184 -2.26 -18.66 -10.78
CA VAL A 184 -1.87 -18.26 -9.43
C VAL A 184 -0.86 -19.24 -8.85
N SER A 185 -0.11 -18.85 -7.82
CA SER A 185 0.78 -19.75 -7.09
C SER A 185 0.03 -20.54 -6.02
N ARG A 186 0.66 -21.55 -5.42
CA ARG A 186 0.06 -22.37 -4.34
C ARG A 186 -0.36 -21.59 -3.10
N GLU A 187 0.18 -20.39 -2.90
CA GLU A 187 -0.15 -19.52 -1.77
C GLU A 187 -1.48 -18.79 -1.96
N VAL A 188 -2.05 -18.83 -3.16
CA VAL A 188 -3.30 -18.17 -3.54
C VAL A 188 -4.34 -19.23 -3.88
N ALA A 189 -5.45 -19.23 -3.16
CA ALA A 189 -6.62 -20.02 -3.49
C ALA A 189 -7.47 -19.32 -4.55
N VAL A 190 -8.00 -20.08 -5.50
CA VAL A 190 -8.99 -19.66 -6.49
C VAL A 190 -10.35 -20.15 -6.00
N VAL A 191 -11.26 -19.21 -5.79
CA VAL A 191 -12.64 -19.44 -5.33
C VAL A 191 -13.59 -19.09 -6.49
N PRO A 192 -14.06 -20.10 -7.26
CA PRO A 192 -14.94 -19.89 -8.41
C PRO A 192 -16.39 -19.76 -7.93
N VAL A 193 -16.77 -18.58 -7.41
CA VAL A 193 -18.13 -18.33 -6.95
C VAL A 193 -19.15 -18.41 -8.09
N ASP A 194 -20.35 -18.87 -7.78
CA ASP A 194 -21.50 -18.84 -8.67
C ASP A 194 -22.14 -17.44 -8.58
N ALA A 195 -21.95 -16.63 -9.62
CA ALA A 195 -22.46 -15.26 -9.69
C ALA A 195 -24.00 -15.16 -9.62
N THR A 196 -24.72 -16.27 -9.79
CA THR A 196 -26.18 -16.32 -9.59
C THR A 196 -26.57 -16.41 -8.12
N LYS A 197 -25.63 -16.80 -7.24
CA LYS A 197 -25.81 -16.89 -5.79
C LYS A 197 -25.11 -15.76 -5.05
N VAL A 198 -23.86 -15.47 -5.43
CA VAL A 198 -23.07 -14.43 -4.80
C VAL A 198 -22.18 -13.72 -5.83
N LEU A 199 -22.24 -12.39 -5.86
CA LEU A 199 -21.35 -11.60 -6.70
C LEU A 199 -19.89 -11.74 -6.22
N PRO A 200 -18.91 -11.93 -7.11
CA PRO A 200 -17.50 -12.04 -6.74
C PRO A 200 -17.01 -10.89 -5.87
N GLU A 201 -17.39 -9.67 -6.21
CA GLU A 201 -17.03 -8.47 -5.47
C GLU A 201 -17.65 -8.51 -4.07
N PHE A 202 -18.93 -8.87 -3.94
CA PHE A 202 -19.60 -8.98 -2.65
C PHE A 202 -18.93 -10.03 -1.76
N ALA A 203 -18.62 -11.20 -2.31
CA ALA A 203 -17.90 -12.26 -1.60
C ALA A 203 -16.49 -11.79 -1.17
N ALA A 204 -15.74 -11.13 -2.05
CA ALA A 204 -14.43 -10.57 -1.72
C ALA A 204 -14.51 -9.54 -0.58
N HIS A 205 -15.49 -8.64 -0.62
CA HIS A 205 -15.75 -7.67 0.46
C HIS A 205 -16.09 -8.37 1.77
N SER A 206 -16.97 -9.37 1.76
CA SER A 206 -17.32 -10.16 2.95
C SER A 206 -16.09 -10.82 3.56
N ILE A 207 -15.26 -11.46 2.72
CA ILE A 207 -14.04 -12.14 3.17
C ILE A 207 -13.02 -11.12 3.71
N ALA A 208 -12.98 -9.90 3.17
CA ALA A 208 -12.08 -8.84 3.61
C ALA A 208 -12.44 -8.20 4.96
N THR A 209 -13.66 -8.41 5.47
CA THR A 209 -14.09 -7.90 6.78
C THR A 209 -13.19 -8.40 7.90
N ARG A 210 -13.05 -7.60 8.97
CA ARG A 210 -12.27 -8.00 10.16
C ARG A 210 -12.76 -9.32 10.73
N ALA A 211 -14.08 -9.49 10.86
CA ALA A 211 -14.67 -10.72 11.38
C ALA A 211 -14.27 -11.98 10.58
N SER A 212 -14.26 -11.89 9.25
CA SER A 212 -13.84 -13.02 8.40
C SER A 212 -12.34 -13.26 8.45
N GLN A 213 -11.54 -12.19 8.47
CA GLN A 213 -10.09 -12.29 8.62
C GLN A 213 -9.71 -12.90 9.97
N ASP A 214 -10.27 -12.41 11.07
CA ASP A 214 -10.03 -12.94 12.42
C ASP A 214 -10.40 -14.42 12.52
N TRP A 215 -11.50 -14.84 11.90
CA TRP A 215 -11.87 -16.25 11.82
C TRP A 215 -10.83 -17.07 11.06
N LEU A 216 -10.39 -16.59 9.87
CA LEU A 216 -9.36 -17.25 9.06
C LEU A 216 -8.01 -17.34 9.77
N PHE A 217 -7.63 -16.30 10.53
CA PHE A 217 -6.44 -16.30 11.37
C PHE A 217 -6.58 -17.25 12.56
N GLY A 218 -7.77 -17.33 13.17
CA GLY A 218 -8.04 -18.21 14.30
C GLY A 218 -7.98 -19.70 13.97
N VAL A 219 -8.33 -20.09 12.74
CA VAL A 219 -8.27 -21.49 12.27
C VAL A 219 -6.91 -21.86 11.65
N GLN A 220 -5.95 -20.95 11.64
CA GLN A 220 -4.63 -21.14 11.04
C GLN A 220 -3.85 -22.27 11.72
N LYS A 221 -3.16 -23.12 10.94
CA LYS A 221 -2.36 -24.24 11.47
C LYS A 221 -0.87 -24.12 11.11
N GLY A 222 -0.02 -24.65 11.99
CA GLY A 222 1.42 -24.83 11.79
C GLY A 222 2.30 -23.80 12.50
N VAL A 223 3.38 -24.26 13.16
CA VAL A 223 4.32 -23.41 13.94
C VAL A 223 5.42 -22.81 13.05
N ALA A 224 5.85 -23.52 11.99
CA ALA A 224 6.95 -23.12 11.10
C ALA A 224 6.50 -22.65 9.70
N TYR A 225 5.33 -23.11 9.23
CA TYR A 225 4.71 -22.71 7.96
C TYR A 225 3.22 -22.46 8.22
N THR A 226 2.91 -21.23 8.60
CA THR A 226 1.59 -20.80 9.02
C THR A 226 0.69 -20.58 7.79
N GLY A 227 -0.47 -21.24 7.73
CA GLY A 227 -1.39 -21.12 6.59
C GLY A 227 -2.81 -21.62 6.87
N ILE A 228 -3.73 -21.24 5.99
CA ILE A 228 -5.14 -21.61 6.00
C ILE A 228 -5.33 -22.88 5.15
N ASN A 229 -5.99 -23.91 5.68
CA ASN A 229 -6.31 -25.08 4.85
C ASN A 229 -7.50 -24.77 3.95
N LEU A 230 -7.54 -25.40 2.77
CA LEU A 230 -8.68 -25.25 1.88
C LEU A 230 -9.98 -25.82 2.47
N SER A 231 -9.92 -26.78 3.41
CA SER A 231 -11.09 -27.23 4.18
C SER A 231 -11.68 -26.09 5.00
N ASP A 232 -10.82 -25.38 5.72
CA ASP A 232 -11.23 -24.30 6.61
C ASP A 232 -11.76 -23.12 5.76
N LEU A 233 -11.08 -22.77 4.67
CA LEU A 233 -11.57 -21.73 3.75
C LEU A 233 -12.95 -22.08 3.15
N ARG A 234 -13.25 -23.36 2.90
CA ARG A 234 -14.57 -23.79 2.39
C ARG A 234 -15.68 -23.58 3.42
N GLU A 235 -15.37 -23.63 4.71
CA GLU A 235 -16.32 -23.50 5.83
C GLU A 235 -16.60 -22.04 6.22
N LEU A 236 -15.78 -21.09 5.74
CA LEU A 236 -15.97 -19.67 5.98
C LEU A 236 -17.40 -19.25 5.62
N LYS A 237 -18.06 -18.56 6.57
CA LYS A 237 -19.45 -18.15 6.46
C LYS A 237 -19.57 -16.80 5.76
N VAL A 238 -20.32 -16.77 4.65
CA VAL A 238 -20.58 -15.56 3.86
C VAL A 238 -22.09 -15.29 3.89
N PRO A 239 -22.53 -14.05 4.16
CA PRO A 239 -23.95 -13.69 4.10
C PRO A 239 -24.44 -13.73 2.64
N VAL A 240 -25.69 -14.12 2.45
CA VAL A 240 -26.27 -14.28 1.10
C VAL A 240 -27.57 -13.49 0.97
N PRO A 241 -27.52 -12.14 0.93
CA PRO A 241 -28.68 -11.35 0.59
C PRO A 241 -29.10 -11.57 -0.87
N SER A 242 -30.22 -10.98 -1.27
CA SER A 242 -30.66 -10.98 -2.67
C SER A 242 -29.56 -10.41 -3.59
N ILE A 243 -29.51 -10.87 -4.84
CA ILE A 243 -28.51 -10.36 -5.80
C ILE A 243 -28.61 -8.84 -5.97
N ASP A 244 -29.82 -8.27 -5.90
CA ASP A 244 -30.02 -6.83 -6.01
C ASP A 244 -29.46 -6.07 -4.81
N ASP A 245 -29.64 -6.60 -3.59
CA ASP A 245 -29.02 -6.04 -2.38
C ASP A 245 -27.49 -6.15 -2.46
N GLN A 246 -26.95 -7.28 -2.94
CA GLN A 246 -25.51 -7.44 -3.13
C GLN A 246 -24.96 -6.38 -4.09
N ARG A 247 -25.65 -6.11 -5.20
CA ARG A 247 -25.28 -5.03 -6.14
C ARG A 247 -25.31 -3.67 -5.44
N HIS A 248 -26.34 -3.41 -4.64
CA HIS A 248 -26.47 -2.17 -3.90
C HIS A 248 -25.31 -1.95 -2.92
N TYR A 249 -24.98 -2.94 -2.10
CA TYR A 249 -23.86 -2.86 -1.16
C TYR A 249 -22.51 -2.74 -1.88
N VAL A 250 -22.29 -3.49 -2.96
CA VAL A 250 -21.07 -3.37 -3.77
C VAL A 250 -20.93 -1.97 -4.36
N ALA A 251 -22.02 -1.36 -4.84
CA ALA A 251 -22.00 0.01 -5.35
C ALA A 251 -21.61 1.02 -4.26
N GLN A 252 -22.20 0.92 -3.06
CA GLN A 252 -21.85 1.79 -1.92
C GLN A 252 -20.37 1.63 -1.51
N LEU A 253 -19.89 0.38 -1.42
CA LEU A 253 -18.50 0.10 -1.06
C LEU A 253 -17.53 0.62 -2.12
N ASN A 254 -17.86 0.49 -3.40
CA ASN A 254 -17.05 1.04 -4.49
C ASN A 254 -16.99 2.57 -4.47
N GLU A 255 -18.10 3.24 -4.19
CA GLU A 255 -18.14 4.70 -4.02
C GLU A 255 -17.25 5.14 -2.85
N MET A 256 -17.39 4.48 -1.70
CA MET A 256 -16.56 4.77 -0.53
C MET A 256 -15.08 4.50 -0.80
N ALA A 257 -14.74 3.38 -1.47
CA ALA A 257 -13.38 3.06 -1.86
C ALA A 257 -12.78 4.13 -2.79
N SER A 258 -13.55 4.63 -3.75
CA SER A 258 -13.15 5.70 -4.66
C SER A 258 -12.87 7.01 -3.90
N ASN A 259 -13.75 7.38 -2.97
CA ASN A 259 -13.59 8.57 -2.13
C ASN A 259 -12.34 8.47 -1.25
N CYS A 260 -12.13 7.34 -0.57
CA CYS A 260 -10.92 7.08 0.20
C CYS A 260 -9.67 7.12 -0.68
N ALA A 261 -9.69 6.52 -1.88
CA ALA A 261 -8.56 6.56 -2.81
C ALA A 261 -8.22 7.98 -3.29
N ALA A 262 -9.23 8.84 -3.49
CA ALA A 262 -9.03 10.25 -3.82
C ALA A 262 -8.39 11.02 -2.67
N ILE A 263 -8.82 10.78 -1.43
CA ILE A 263 -8.24 11.36 -0.21
C ILE A 263 -6.78 10.90 -0.04
N GLU A 264 -6.51 9.60 -0.18
CA GLU A 264 -5.15 9.06 -0.12
C GLU A 264 -4.22 9.72 -1.14
N ARG A 265 -4.71 9.93 -2.38
CA ARG A 265 -3.93 10.59 -3.43
C ARG A 265 -3.58 12.02 -3.06
N ARG A 266 -4.51 12.78 -2.46
CA ARG A 266 -4.27 14.14 -1.98
C ARG A 266 -3.20 14.17 -0.89
N PHE A 267 -3.25 13.26 0.08
CA PHE A 267 -2.22 13.19 1.13
C PHE A 267 -0.85 12.77 0.60
N ARG A 268 -0.78 11.82 -0.34
CA ARG A 268 0.50 11.46 -0.99
C ARG A 268 1.09 12.62 -1.78
N HIS A 269 0.25 13.39 -2.48
CA HIS A 269 0.70 14.60 -3.16
C HIS A 269 1.22 15.64 -2.15
N LYS A 270 0.49 15.86 -1.05
CA LYS A 270 0.93 16.77 0.03
C LYS A 270 2.29 16.36 0.61
N LEU A 271 2.53 15.07 0.82
CA LEU A 271 3.83 14.57 1.27
C LEU A 271 4.95 14.87 0.26
N SER A 272 4.70 14.68 -1.04
CA SER A 272 5.66 15.05 -2.09
C SER A 272 5.95 16.55 -2.09
N SER A 273 4.92 17.39 -2.01
CA SER A 273 5.09 18.85 -1.98
C SER A 273 5.83 19.34 -0.74
N LEU A 274 5.66 18.68 0.41
CA LEU A 274 6.42 18.99 1.63
C LEU A 274 7.91 18.64 1.48
N ASP A 275 8.23 17.53 0.81
CA ASP A 275 9.62 17.16 0.50
C ASP A 275 10.25 18.15 -0.50
N GLU A 276 9.53 18.50 -1.56
CA GLU A 276 9.95 19.52 -2.54
C GLU A 276 10.18 20.89 -1.88
N LEU A 277 9.29 21.31 -0.97
CA LEU A 277 9.45 22.55 -0.20
C LEU A 277 10.72 22.51 0.65
N LYS A 278 11.00 21.39 1.31
CA LYS A 278 12.24 21.21 2.08
C LYS A 278 13.48 21.38 1.21
N GLN A 279 13.50 20.77 0.03
CA GLN A 279 14.62 20.91 -0.91
C GLN A 279 14.77 22.35 -1.44
N SER A 280 13.65 23.01 -1.76
CA SER A 280 13.63 24.40 -2.22
C SER A 280 14.18 25.37 -1.15
N LEU A 281 13.81 25.19 0.12
CA LEU A 281 14.35 25.99 1.22
C LEU A 281 15.85 25.83 1.38
N LEU A 282 16.38 24.61 1.26
CA LEU A 282 17.83 24.36 1.27
C LEU A 282 18.51 25.08 0.10
N GLN A 283 17.97 24.95 -1.10
CA GLN A 283 18.54 25.60 -2.28
C GLN A 283 18.56 27.14 -2.14
N LYS A 284 17.47 27.74 -1.64
CA LYS A 284 17.38 29.19 -1.38
C LYS A 284 18.35 29.64 -0.29
N ALA A 285 18.47 28.87 0.79
CA ALA A 285 19.40 29.15 1.90
C ALA A 285 20.86 29.23 1.44
N PHE A 286 21.28 28.35 0.52
CA PHE A 286 22.68 28.27 0.09
C PHE A 286 22.99 28.98 -1.23
N SER A 287 21.98 29.51 -1.94
CA SER A 287 22.15 30.40 -3.09
C SER A 287 22.12 31.89 -2.73
N GLY A 288 21.94 32.23 -1.45
CA GLY A 288 21.84 33.61 -0.97
C GLY A 288 20.49 34.27 -1.28
N GLN A 289 19.49 33.49 -1.69
CA GLN A 289 18.14 33.96 -2.04
C GLN A 289 17.16 33.88 -0.86
N LEU A 290 17.62 33.48 0.32
CA LEU A 290 16.82 33.40 1.54
C LEU A 290 16.61 34.79 2.17
N THR A 291 15.68 35.55 1.61
CA THR A 291 15.23 36.83 2.17
C THR A 291 14.19 36.59 3.27
N ALA A 292 14.31 37.32 4.38
CA ALA A 292 13.37 37.23 5.48
C ALA A 292 11.95 37.70 5.06
N ASP A 293 10.93 37.06 5.68
CA ASP A 293 9.61 37.64 6.01
C ASP A 293 8.36 37.41 5.14
N LYS A 294 8.34 36.53 4.13
CA LYS A 294 7.03 36.11 3.53
C LYS A 294 6.87 34.60 3.32
N GLU A 295 7.84 33.95 2.70
CA GLU A 295 7.67 32.54 2.30
C GLU A 295 7.78 31.54 3.47
N VAL A 296 8.53 31.87 4.53
CA VAL A 296 8.61 31.09 5.76
C VAL A 296 7.31 31.22 6.57
N SER A 297 6.71 32.42 6.58
CA SER A 297 5.40 32.67 7.16
C SER A 297 4.31 31.90 6.43
N ASP A 298 4.32 31.85 5.10
CA ASP A 298 3.36 31.08 4.30
C ASP A 298 3.53 29.56 4.47
N ALA A 299 4.77 29.08 4.61
CA ALA A 299 5.05 27.68 4.97
C ALA A 299 4.55 27.32 6.40
N ILE A 300 4.52 28.29 7.31
CA ILE A 300 4.02 28.17 8.68
C ILE A 300 2.48 28.36 8.74
N HIS A 301 1.87 29.24 7.94
CA HIS A 301 0.42 29.52 7.91
C HIS A 301 -0.41 28.39 7.28
N ASN A 302 0.20 27.55 6.43
CA ASN A 302 -0.41 26.28 5.99
C ASN A 302 -0.67 25.27 7.14
N LYS A 303 -0.38 25.65 8.40
CA LYS A 303 -0.83 24.95 9.62
C LYS A 303 -2.33 25.06 9.89
N GLU A 304 -3.03 26.08 9.37
CA GLU A 304 -4.40 26.40 9.83
C GLU A 304 -5.53 26.02 8.85
N GLU A 305 -5.26 25.73 7.58
CA GLU A 305 -6.33 25.52 6.59
C GLU A 305 -6.95 24.11 6.56
N VAL A 306 -6.56 23.19 7.44
CA VAL A 306 -7.21 21.87 7.53
C VAL A 306 -7.22 21.35 8.98
N ALA A 307 -8.01 22.01 9.82
CA ALA A 307 -8.64 21.36 10.97
C ALA A 307 -9.97 20.73 10.52
#